data_AF-A0A536U3M1-F1
#
_entry.id   AF-A0A536U3M1-F1
#
_cell.length_a   1.000
_cell.length_b   1.000
_cell.length_c   1.000
_cell.angle_alpha   90.00
_cell.angle_beta   90.00
_cell.angle_gamma   90.00
#
_symmetry.space_group_name_H-M   'P 1'
#
loop_
_entity.id
_entity.type
_entity.pdbx_description
1 polymer ?
#
loop_
_entity_poly.entity_id
_entity_poly.type
_entity_poly.pdbx_seq_one_letter_code
_entity_poly.pdbx_strand_id
1 'polypeptide(L)'
;MKRGASVRLHLCAAAFAALWVLGCTAQTVIYGKASPYNTIIVTEDPKGMRTLLFERGGGRQSVVKPGDPDHLELPYARAALAG
;
A
#
# COMPACT_ATOMS: atom_id res chain seq x y z
N MET A 1 -23.15 -9.02 -39.91
CA MET A 1 -22.33 -8.00 -39.22
C MET A 1 -22.40 -8.05 -37.68
N LYS A 2 -22.81 -9.15 -37.03
CA LYS A 2 -22.98 -9.21 -35.56
C LYS A 2 -21.82 -9.87 -34.78
N ARG A 3 -21.00 -10.73 -35.40
CA ARG A 3 -19.93 -11.50 -34.72
C ARG A 3 -18.73 -10.66 -34.25
N GLY A 4 -18.39 -9.57 -34.95
CA GLY A 4 -17.24 -8.73 -34.60
C GLY A 4 -17.44 -7.82 -33.39
N ALA A 5 -18.69 -7.43 -33.10
CA ALA A 5 -19.02 -6.59 -31.95
C ALA A 5 -18.98 -7.39 -30.63
N SER A 6 -19.44 -8.64 -30.65
CA SER A 6 -19.43 -9.53 -29.49
C SER A 6 -18.02 -9.88 -29.03
N VAL A 7 -17.12 -10.18 -29.98
CA VAL A 7 -15.71 -10.50 -29.67
C VAL A 7 -15.00 -9.31 -29.06
N ARG A 8 -15.21 -8.09 -29.60
CA ARG A 8 -14.66 -6.85 -29.04
C ARG A 8 -15.20 -6.57 -27.63
N LEU A 9 -16.48 -6.83 -27.39
CA LEU A 9 -17.11 -6.65 -26.07
C LEU A 9 -16.53 -7.62 -25.03
N HIS A 10 -16.30 -8.89 -25.40
CA HIS A 10 -15.67 -9.87 -24.51
C HIS A 10 -14.20 -9.55 -24.23
N LEU A 11 -13.45 -9.08 -25.22
CA LEU A 11 -12.06 -8.62 -25.03
C LEU A 11 -11.97 -7.40 -24.10
N CYS A 12 -12.86 -6.41 -24.26
CA CYS A 12 -12.91 -5.26 -23.35
C CYS A 12 -13.30 -5.66 -21.93
N ALA A 13 -14.25 -6.59 -21.77
CA ALA A 13 -14.66 -7.09 -20.46
C ALA A 13 -13.52 -7.85 -19.75
N ALA A 14 -12.76 -8.67 -20.48
CA ALA A 14 -11.60 -9.37 -19.94
C ALA A 14 -10.47 -8.41 -19.53
N ALA A 15 -10.23 -7.36 -20.32
CA ALA A 15 -9.26 -6.32 -19.97
C ALA A 15 -9.65 -5.52 -18.71
N PHE A 16 -10.95 -5.22 -18.54
CA PHE A 16 -11.45 -4.58 -17.32
C PHE A 16 -11.32 -5.49 -16.09
N ALA A 17 -11.62 -6.78 -16.21
CA ALA A 17 -11.45 -7.73 -15.10
C ALA A 17 -9.98 -7.89 -14.67
N ALA A 18 -9.04 -7.88 -15.62
CA ALA A 18 -7.61 -7.94 -15.31
C ALA A 18 -7.11 -6.67 -14.58
N LEU A 19 -7.67 -5.50 -14.88
CA LEU A 19 -7.33 -4.24 -14.21
C LEU A 19 -7.77 -4.20 -12.73
N TRP A 20 -8.86 -4.89 -12.38
CA TRP A 20 -9.37 -4.96 -11.00
C TRP A 20 -8.46 -5.75 -10.05
N VAL A 21 -7.73 -6.74 -10.57
CA VAL A 21 -6.86 -7.60 -9.74
C VAL A 21 -5.57 -6.89 -9.29
N LEU A 22 -5.12 -5.86 -10.00
CA LEU A 22 -3.88 -5.13 -9.70
C LEU A 22 -4.00 -4.14 -8.52
N GLY A 23 -5.20 -3.93 -7.97
CA GLY A 23 -5.47 -2.87 -6.99
C GLY A 23 -5.35 -3.24 -5.51
N CYS A 24 -5.00 -4.48 -5.13
CA CYS A 24 -4.91 -4.86 -3.72
C CYS A 24 -3.60 -4.43 -3.07
N THR A 25 -3.43 -3.12 -2.85
CA THR A 25 -2.51 -2.56 -1.85
C THR A 25 -3.17 -2.55 -0.46
N ALA A 26 -3.92 -3.60 -0.15
CA ALA A 26 -4.72 -3.68 1.07
C ALA A 26 -3.79 -3.68 2.30
N GLN A 27 -3.64 -2.51 2.91
CA GLN A 27 -2.95 -2.33 4.18
C GLN A 27 -3.89 -2.77 5.30
N THR A 28 -3.47 -3.73 6.10
CA THR A 28 -4.22 -4.16 7.29
C THR A 28 -3.80 -3.32 8.49
N VAL A 29 -4.74 -2.71 9.20
CA VAL A 29 -4.44 -2.02 10.46
C VAL A 29 -4.19 -3.06 11.55
N ILE A 30 -2.96 -3.12 12.05
CA ILE A 30 -2.58 -4.04 13.13
C ILE A 30 -2.58 -3.36 14.51
N TYR A 31 -2.57 -2.03 14.54
CA TYR A 31 -2.70 -1.25 15.77
C TYR A 31 -3.32 0.11 15.49
N GLY A 32 -4.19 0.58 16.39
CA GLY A 32 -4.84 1.88 16.30
C GLY A 32 -5.10 2.45 17.69
N LYS A 33 -4.66 3.69 17.94
CA LYS A 33 -4.89 4.37 19.22
C LYS A 33 -4.98 5.88 19.03
N ALA A 34 -6.00 6.49 19.63
CA ALA A 34 -6.08 7.94 19.73
C ALA A 34 -5.03 8.47 20.74
N SER A 35 -4.31 9.51 20.36
CA SER A 35 -3.44 10.31 21.22
C SER A 35 -4.05 11.71 21.42
N PRO A 36 -3.55 12.51 22.37
CA PRO A 36 -3.97 13.91 22.51
C PRO A 36 -3.69 14.80 21.29
N TYR A 37 -2.83 14.36 20.36
CA TYR A 37 -2.38 15.16 19.21
C TYR A 37 -2.91 14.62 17.88
N ASN A 38 -3.02 13.30 17.74
CA ASN A 38 -3.30 12.62 16.48
C ASN A 38 -3.75 11.16 16.71
N THR A 39 -4.00 10.41 15.63
CA THR A 39 -4.31 8.97 15.74
C THR A 39 -3.09 8.15 15.33
N ILE A 40 -2.53 7.41 16.28
CA ILE A 40 -1.46 6.46 16.00
C ILE A 40 -2.04 5.24 15.30
N ILE A 41 -1.63 5.01 14.07
CA ILE A 41 -2.05 3.85 13.26
C ILE A 41 -0.80 3.11 12.83
N VAL A 42 -0.78 1.79 13.04
CA VAL A 42 0.22 0.90 12.44
C VAL A 42 -0.48 -0.01 11.46
N THR A 43 -0.05 0.01 10.21
CA THR A 43 -0.50 -0.92 9.18
C THR A 43 0.57 -1.95 8.85
N GLU A 44 0.14 -3.11 8.38
CA GLU A 44 1.00 -4.14 7.78
C GLU A 44 0.53 -4.37 6.35
N ASP A 45 1.46 -4.38 5.40
CA ASP A 45 1.18 -4.67 4.00
C ASP A 45 1.37 -6.17 3.68
N PRO A 46 0.96 -6.65 2.48
CA PRO A 46 1.15 -8.06 2.11
C PRO A 46 2.61 -8.53 2.04
N LYS A 47 3.59 -7.62 2.06
CA LYS A 47 5.03 -7.94 2.09
C LYS A 47 5.56 -7.99 3.53
N GLY A 48 4.70 -7.81 4.53
CA GLY A 48 5.06 -7.77 5.95
C GLY A 48 5.68 -6.44 6.38
N MET A 49 5.62 -5.39 5.55
CA MET A 49 6.14 -4.08 5.91
C MET A 49 5.18 -3.40 6.89
N ARG A 50 5.71 -2.89 7.99
CA ARG A 50 4.94 -2.14 8.97
C ARG A 50 5.11 -0.65 8.80
N THR A 51 4.00 0.06 8.62
CA THR A 51 3.99 1.50 8.41
C THR A 51 3.33 2.20 9.58
N LEU A 52 3.97 3.25 10.10
CA LEU A 52 3.40 4.17 11.09
C LEU A 52 2.75 5.36 10.38
N LEU A 53 1.52 5.70 10.78
CA LEU A 53 0.78 6.87 10.34
C LEU A 53 0.19 7.62 11.55
N PHE A 54 -0.05 8.92 11.37
CA PHE A 54 -0.68 9.80 12.36
C PHE A 54 -2.14 10.16 12.05
N GLU A 55 -2.60 9.82 10.85
CA GLU A 55 -4.03 9.75 10.53
C GLU A 55 -4.27 8.72 9.42
N ARG A 56 -5.55 8.36 9.23
CA ARG A 56 -5.94 7.45 8.14
C ARG A 56 -5.70 8.14 6.81
N GLY A 57 -4.92 7.51 5.94
CA GLY A 57 -4.55 8.09 4.64
C GLY A 57 -3.50 9.21 4.73
N GLY A 58 -2.91 9.43 5.91
CA GLY A 58 -1.85 10.42 6.12
C GLY A 58 -0.50 10.00 5.56
N GLY A 59 0.50 10.85 5.78
CA GLY A 59 1.89 10.58 5.39
C GLY A 59 2.50 9.42 6.16
N ARG A 60 3.33 8.61 5.48
CA ARG A 60 4.13 7.54 6.10
C ARG A 60 5.21 8.16 6.99
N GLN A 61 5.07 7.98 8.30
CA GLN A 61 6.00 8.55 9.30
C GLN A 61 7.20 7.65 9.56
N SER A 62 7.02 6.34 9.40
CA SER A 62 8.09 5.33 9.47
C SER A 62 7.62 4.09 8.72
N VAL A 63 8.57 3.36 8.14
CA VAL A 63 8.31 2.05 7.53
C VAL A 63 9.44 1.12 7.95
N VAL A 64 9.08 -0.01 8.55
CA VAL A 64 10.03 -1.00 9.06
C VAL A 64 9.73 -2.39 8.50
N LYS A 65 10.78 -3.18 8.30
CA LYS A 65 10.68 -4.59 7.91
C LYS A 65 11.04 -5.47 9.12
N PRO A 66 10.06 -6.12 9.77
CA PRO A 66 10.36 -7.05 10.86
C PRO A 66 11.37 -8.12 10.41
N GLY A 67 12.42 -8.32 11.20
CA GLY A 67 13.50 -9.27 10.90
C GLY A 67 14.63 -8.72 10.00
N ASP A 68 14.53 -7.48 9.53
CA ASP A 68 15.54 -6.83 8.69
C ASP A 68 15.74 -5.36 9.14
N PRO A 69 16.54 -5.12 10.19
CA PRO A 69 16.69 -3.79 10.78
C PRO A 69 17.43 -2.78 9.90
N ASP A 70 18.22 -3.26 8.93
CA ASP A 70 18.99 -2.41 8.02
C ASP A 70 18.16 -1.93 6.81
N HIS A 71 16.91 -2.39 6.69
CA HIS A 71 16.02 -1.98 5.62
C HIS A 71 15.56 -0.53 5.77
N LEU A 72 16.06 0.34 4.89
CA LEU A 72 15.67 1.75 4.80
C LEU A 72 14.72 1.98 3.63
N GLU A 73 13.42 2.04 3.94
CA GLU A 73 12.40 2.29 2.91
C GLU A 73 12.31 3.77 2.51
N LEU A 74 12.33 4.67 3.49
CA LEU A 74 12.02 6.08 3.27
C LEU A 74 13.27 6.84 2.80
N PRO A 75 13.20 7.66 1.73
CA PRO A 75 14.38 8.35 1.19
C PRO A 75 15.11 9.23 2.22
N TYR A 76 14.36 9.92 3.08
CA TYR A 76 14.97 10.75 4.13
C TYR A 76 15.75 9.91 5.15
N ALA A 77 15.32 8.68 5.44
CA ALA A 77 16.01 7.80 6.39
C ALA A 77 17.36 7.34 5.82
N ARG A 78 17.43 7.07 4.51
CA ARG A 78 18.70 6.80 3.81
C ARG A 78 19.65 7.98 3.87
N ALA A 79 19.15 9.18 3.58
CA ALA A 79 19.95 10.39 3.60
C ALA A 79 20.49 10.71 5.01
N ALA A 80 19.66 10.54 6.05
CA ALA A 80 20.05 10.79 7.43
C ALA A 80 21.18 9.89 7.94
N LEU A 81 21.36 8.70 7.33
CA LEU A 81 22.37 7.71 7.73
C LEU A 81 23.60 7.68 6.81
N ALA A 82 23.66 8.54 5.78
CA ALA A 82 24.78 8.61 4.83
C ALA A 82 25.93 9.54 5.29
N GLY A 83 25.93 9.95 6.56
CA GLY A 83 26.91 10.87 7.15
C GLY A 83 28.27 10.25 7.47
#